data_AF-A0A3D4AB04-F1
#
_entry.id   AF-A0A3D4AB04-F1
#
_cell.length_a   1.000
_cell.length_b   1.000
_cell.length_c   1.000
_cell.angle_alpha   90.00
_cell.angle_beta   90.00
_cell.angle_gamma   90.00
#
_symmetry.space_group_name_H-M   'P 1'
#
loop_
_entity.id
_entity.type
_entity.pdbx_description
1 polymer ?
#
loop_
_entity_poly.entity_id
_entity_poly.type
_entity_poly.pdbx_seq_one_letter_code
_entity_poly.pdbx_strand_id
1 'polypeptide(L)'
;MPASYPAKKLGLTQQGFDALEKSEAAGAITLKSLKRAADAMECDVVYALVPRGGSIGTMILRQAVARARKAILPVAHSMRLESQGSKPGPKVRELARKLAAHPSRTLWNG
;
A
#
# COMPACT_ATOMS: atom_id res chain seq x y z
N MET A 1 -7.57 28.63 14.73
CA MET A 1 -8.73 28.26 15.55
C MET A 1 -8.21 27.97 16.96
N PRO A 2 -8.71 28.59 18.04
CA PRO A 2 -8.21 28.31 19.38
C PRO A 2 -8.61 26.89 19.82
N ALA A 3 -7.70 26.17 20.49
CA ALA A 3 -7.91 24.80 21.00
C ALA A 3 -9.16 24.65 21.91
N SER A 4 -9.64 25.76 22.48
CA SER A 4 -10.86 25.81 23.29
C SER A 4 -12.14 25.54 22.50
N TYR A 5 -12.17 25.81 21.18
CA TYR A 5 -13.37 25.60 20.36
C TYR A 5 -13.63 24.10 20.11
N PRO A 6 -12.66 23.29 19.61
CA PRO A 6 -12.84 21.85 19.47
C PRO A 6 -13.05 21.15 20.82
N ALA A 7 -12.33 21.56 21.88
CA ALA A 7 -12.48 20.98 23.22
C ALA A 7 -13.93 21.09 23.74
N LYS A 8 -14.55 22.27 23.60
CA LYS A 8 -15.94 22.51 24.02
C LYS A 8 -16.95 21.69 23.21
N LYS A 9 -16.76 21.60 21.88
CA LYS A 9 -17.60 20.78 21.00
C LYS A 9 -17.46 19.28 21.30
N LEU A 10 -16.29 18.84 21.74
CA LEU A 10 -15.99 17.46 22.14
C LEU A 10 -16.48 17.07 23.54
N GLY A 11 -16.94 18.04 24.34
CA GLY A 11 -17.26 17.85 25.76
C GLY A 11 -16.03 17.49 26.60
N LEU A 12 -14.83 17.90 26.17
CA LEU A 12 -13.57 17.63 26.85
C LEU A 12 -13.13 18.86 27.66
N THR A 13 -12.44 18.61 28.77
CA THR A 13 -11.68 19.65 29.46
C THR A 13 -10.48 20.07 28.60
N GLN A 14 -9.90 21.25 28.84
CA GLN A 14 -8.66 21.65 28.16
C GLN A 14 -7.55 20.60 28.32
N GLN A 15 -7.39 20.05 29.53
CA GLN A 15 -6.42 18.99 29.81
C GLN A 15 -6.69 17.71 29.00
N GLY A 16 -7.96 17.33 28.83
CA GLY A 16 -8.35 16.18 28.01
C GLY A 16 -8.10 16.41 26.52
N PHE A 17 -8.26 17.64 26.05
CA PHE A 17 -7.92 18.03 24.68
C PHE A 17 -6.41 18.05 24.44
N ASP A 18 -5.63 18.60 25.36
CA ASP A 18 -4.16 18.58 25.31
C ASP A 18 -3.61 17.14 25.29
N ALA A 19 -4.23 16.24 26.06
CA ALA A 19 -3.88 14.82 26.04
C ALA A 19 -4.20 14.16 24.69
N LEU A 20 -5.32 14.55 24.07
CA LEU A 20 -5.71 14.08 22.74
C LEU A 20 -4.69 14.55 21.68
N GLU A 21 -4.30 15.82 21.67
CA GLU A 21 -3.28 16.37 20.76
C GLU A 21 -1.92 15.67 20.95
N LYS A 22 -1.49 15.46 22.20
CA LYS A 22 -0.25 14.70 22.50
C LYS A 22 -0.32 13.27 21.98
N SER A 23 -1.47 12.61 22.11
CA SER A 23 -1.65 11.24 21.60
C SER A 23 -1.62 11.17 20.07
N GLU A 24 -2.12 12.21 19.39
CA GLU A 24 -2.07 12.33 17.94
C GLU A 24 -0.63 12.53 17.46
N ALA A 25 0.10 13.47 18.07
CA ALA A 25 1.51 13.71 17.76
C ALA A 25 2.40 12.48 18.02
N ALA A 26 2.08 11.69 19.05
CA ALA A 26 2.77 10.44 19.35
C ALA A 26 2.33 9.24 18.48
N GLY A 27 1.30 9.40 17.65
CA GLY A 27 0.71 8.31 16.86
C GLY A 27 -0.01 7.23 17.70
N ALA A 28 -0.28 7.51 18.98
CA ALA A 28 -0.97 6.61 19.90
C ALA A 28 -2.50 6.81 19.89
N ILE A 29 -2.99 7.86 19.24
CA ILE A 29 -4.43 8.13 19.11
C ILE A 29 -5.13 6.99 18.37
N THR A 30 -6.33 6.63 18.83
CA THR A 30 -7.17 5.67 18.10
C THR A 30 -7.91 6.37 16.96
N LEU A 31 -8.18 5.65 15.86
CA LEU A 31 -9.04 6.17 14.78
C LEU A 31 -10.43 6.59 15.28
N LYS A 32 -10.95 5.94 16.32
CA LYS A 32 -12.24 6.31 16.94
C LYS A 32 -12.18 7.70 17.57
N SER A 33 -11.10 8.00 18.30
CA SER A 33 -10.89 9.30 18.93
C SER A 33 -10.69 10.40 17.88
N LEU A 34 -9.90 10.10 16.83
CA LEU A 34 -9.67 11.03 15.72
C LEU A 34 -10.96 11.37 14.97
N LYS A 35 -11.83 10.37 14.71
CA LYS A 35 -13.16 10.60 14.11
C LYS A 35 -14.04 11.48 14.97
N ARG A 36 -14.13 11.20 16.28
CA ARG A 36 -14.87 12.08 17.21
C ARG A 36 -14.38 13.52 17.17
N ALA A 37 -13.07 13.73 17.10
CA ALA A 37 -12.47 15.06 16.98
C ALA A 37 -12.88 15.74 15.66
N ALA A 38 -12.81 15.02 14.55
CA ALA A 38 -13.21 15.52 13.24
C ALA A 38 -14.72 15.86 13.20
N ASP A 39 -15.60 15.00 13.72
CA ASP A 39 -17.04 15.23 13.79
C ASP A 39 -17.38 16.53 14.55
N ALA A 40 -16.69 16.78 15.67
CA ALA A 40 -16.86 17.99 16.48
C ALA A 40 -16.42 19.28 15.75
N MET A 41 -15.55 19.14 14.76
CA MET A 41 -15.04 20.23 13.91
C MET A 41 -15.77 20.32 12.56
N GLU A 42 -16.78 19.48 12.31
CA GLU A 42 -17.45 19.34 11.01
C GLU A 42 -16.46 18.97 9.89
N CYS A 43 -15.51 18.09 10.21
CA CYS A 43 -14.47 17.58 9.32
C CYS A 43 -14.59 16.07 9.09
N ASP A 44 -14.05 15.59 7.97
CA ASP A 44 -13.91 14.16 7.67
C ASP A 44 -12.50 13.62 7.97
N VAL A 45 -12.42 12.39 8.48
CA VAL A 45 -11.15 11.65 8.59
C VAL A 45 -10.96 10.79 7.33
N VAL A 46 -9.94 11.09 6.53
CA VAL A 46 -9.54 10.30 5.36
C VAL A 46 -8.35 9.41 5.72
N TYR A 47 -8.49 8.09 5.53
CA TYR A 47 -7.40 7.13 5.68
C TYR A 47 -7.13 6.42 4.36
N ALA A 48 -5.88 6.49 3.87
CA ALA A 48 -5.47 5.92 2.59
C ALA A 48 -4.19 5.10 2.71
N LEU A 49 -4.15 3.94 2.05
CA LEU A 49 -2.94 3.15 1.87
C LEU A 49 -2.32 3.49 0.51
N VAL A 50 -1.17 4.16 0.53
CA VAL A 50 -0.47 4.56 -0.70
C VAL A 50 0.68 3.59 -0.98
N PRO A 51 0.78 2.99 -2.19
CA PRO A 51 1.90 2.12 -2.54
C PRO A 51 3.24 2.83 -2.44
N ARG A 52 4.23 2.19 -1.79
CA ARG A 52 5.59 2.76 -1.57
C ARG A 52 6.35 3.19 -2.83
N GLY A 53 5.96 2.75 -4.04
CA GLY A 53 6.57 3.28 -5.27
C GLY A 53 5.61 4.06 -6.14
N GLY A 54 4.72 4.83 -5.51
CA GLY A 54 3.98 5.92 -6.13
C GLY A 54 2.70 5.51 -6.85
N SER A 55 2.65 4.34 -7.49
CA SER A 55 1.44 3.91 -8.18
C SER A 55 1.13 2.42 -8.06
N ILE A 56 -0.17 2.10 -8.13
CA ILE A 56 -0.66 0.73 -8.23
C ILE A 56 -0.07 0.04 -9.47
N GLY A 57 0.06 0.75 -10.60
CA GLY A 57 0.67 0.22 -11.82
C GLY A 57 2.11 -0.26 -11.60
N THR A 58 2.94 0.50 -10.88
CA THR A 58 4.31 0.06 -10.56
C THR A 58 4.34 -1.14 -9.62
N MET A 59 3.34 -1.26 -8.74
CA MET A 59 3.20 -2.39 -7.82
C MET A 59 2.83 -3.68 -8.59
N ILE A 60 1.85 -3.59 -9.51
CA ILE A 60 1.45 -4.68 -10.40
C ILE A 60 2.62 -5.12 -11.29
N LEU A 61 3.32 -4.18 -11.93
CA LEU A 61 4.45 -4.48 -12.81
C LEU A 61 5.59 -5.18 -12.05
N ARG A 62 5.91 -4.72 -10.83
CA ARG A 62 6.93 -5.37 -9.99
C ARG A 62 6.55 -6.80 -9.65
N GLN A 63 5.31 -7.03 -9.27
CA GLN A 63 4.82 -8.37 -8.97
C GLN A 63 4.83 -9.27 -10.21
N ALA A 64 4.40 -8.76 -11.36
CA ALA A 64 4.41 -9.47 -12.63
C ALA A 64 5.82 -9.89 -13.06
N VAL A 65 6.80 -9.00 -12.92
CA VAL A 65 8.21 -9.32 -13.20
C VAL A 65 8.72 -10.39 -12.23
N ALA A 66 8.41 -10.29 -10.93
CA ALA A 66 8.82 -11.28 -9.95
C ALA A 66 8.25 -12.66 -10.26
N ARG A 67 6.97 -12.75 -10.64
CA ARG A 67 6.30 -13.99 -11.05
C ARG A 67 6.87 -14.56 -12.34
N ALA A 68 7.05 -13.73 -13.37
CA ALA A 68 7.62 -14.16 -14.64
C ALA A 68 9.04 -14.73 -14.47
N ARG A 69 9.86 -14.12 -13.60
CA ARG A 69 11.18 -14.66 -13.23
C ARG A 69 11.07 -16.03 -12.58
N LYS A 70 10.18 -16.20 -11.59
CA LYS A 70 9.97 -17.49 -10.92
C LYS A 70 9.53 -18.60 -11.88
N ALA A 71 8.69 -18.28 -12.87
CA ALA A 71 8.22 -19.24 -13.86
C ALA A 71 9.31 -19.62 -14.89
N ILE A 72 10.10 -18.65 -15.36
CA ILE A 72 11.01 -18.84 -16.50
C ILE A 72 12.39 -19.31 -16.09
N LEU A 73 12.92 -18.88 -14.93
CA LEU A 73 14.29 -19.23 -14.52
C LEU A 73 14.51 -20.75 -14.39
N PRO A 74 13.61 -21.55 -13.79
CA PRO A 74 13.77 -23.00 -13.72
C PRO A 74 13.76 -23.65 -15.11
N VAL A 75 12.84 -23.24 -15.98
CA VAL A 75 12.71 -23.75 -17.35
C VAL A 75 13.94 -23.38 -18.18
N ALA A 76 14.44 -22.16 -18.07
CA ALA A 76 15.63 -21.70 -18.78
C ALA A 76 16.89 -22.45 -18.35
N HIS A 77 16.97 -22.88 -17.08
CA HIS A 77 18.05 -23.74 -16.62
C HIS A 77 18.00 -25.12 -17.29
N SER A 78 16.81 -25.72 -17.42
CA SER A 78 16.59 -26.99 -18.13
C SER A 78 16.89 -26.88 -19.62
N MET A 79 16.33 -25.89 -20.31
CA MET A 79 16.52 -25.69 -21.76
C MET A 79 17.97 -25.37 -22.15
N ARG A 80 18.76 -24.80 -21.23
CA ARG A 80 20.20 -24.59 -21.45
C ARG A 80 20.96 -25.92 -21.47
N LEU A 81 20.55 -26.90 -20.65
CA LEU A 81 21.11 -28.24 -20.67
C LEU A 81 20.74 -28.99 -21.96
N GLU A 82 19.62 -28.63 -22.59
CA GLU A 82 19.12 -29.18 -23.85
C GLU A 82 19.65 -28.45 -25.11
N SER A 83 20.62 -27.53 -24.98
CA SER A 83 21.25 -26.76 -26.07
C SER A 83 20.34 -25.85 -26.91
N GLN A 84 19.09 -25.62 -26.50
CA GLN A 84 18.10 -24.77 -27.21
C GLN A 84 17.73 -23.51 -26.40
N GLY A 85 18.70 -22.64 -26.11
CA GLY A 85 18.50 -21.51 -25.19
C GLY A 85 18.51 -20.12 -25.82
N SER A 86 17.35 -19.46 -25.98
CA SER A 86 17.29 -17.98 -26.06
C SER A 86 17.53 -17.37 -24.66
N LYS A 87 18.14 -16.17 -24.60
CA LYS A 87 18.33 -15.42 -23.35
C LYS A 87 16.99 -15.31 -22.58
N PRO A 88 16.93 -15.57 -21.26
CA PRO A 88 15.69 -15.57 -20.49
C PRO A 88 15.07 -14.17 -20.29
N GLY A 89 15.88 -13.10 -20.40
CA GLY A 89 15.45 -11.72 -20.18
C GLY A 89 14.26 -11.26 -21.05
N PRO A 90 14.31 -11.41 -22.39
CA PRO A 90 13.18 -11.12 -23.27
C PRO A 90 11.90 -11.88 -22.91
N LYS A 91 11.99 -13.19 -22.65
CA LYS A 91 10.83 -14.03 -22.26
C LYS A 91 10.20 -13.55 -20.94
N VAL A 92 11.03 -13.18 -19.96
CA VAL A 92 10.56 -12.63 -18.67
C VAL A 92 9.80 -11.32 -18.88
N ARG A 93 10.32 -10.42 -19.73
CA ARG A 93 9.64 -9.16 -20.03
C ARG A 93 8.29 -9.36 -20.71
N GLU A 94 8.22 -10.29 -21.68
CA GLU A 94 6.99 -10.59 -22.38
C GLU A 94 5.93 -11.18 -21.45
N LEU A 95 6.29 -12.19 -20.65
CA LEU A 95 5.37 -12.81 -19.70
C LEU A 95 4.92 -11.81 -18.63
N ALA A 96 5.83 -10.96 -18.12
CA ALA A 96 5.49 -9.91 -17.18
C ALA A 96 4.47 -8.90 -17.75
N ARG A 97 4.60 -8.51 -19.03
CA ARG A 97 3.61 -7.63 -19.68
C ARG A 97 2.25 -8.30 -19.77
N LYS A 98 2.18 -9.58 -20.17
CA LYS A 98 0.91 -10.33 -20.25
C LYS A 98 0.23 -10.42 -18.88
N LEU A 99 1.01 -10.72 -17.82
CA LEU A 99 0.53 -10.79 -16.44
C LEU A 99 0.07 -9.43 -15.90
N ALA A 100 0.76 -8.35 -16.25
CA ALA A 100 0.38 -7.00 -15.82
C ALA A 100 -0.85 -6.45 -16.56
N ALA A 101 -1.08 -6.88 -17.81
CA ALA A 101 -2.25 -6.48 -18.60
C ALA A 101 -3.55 -7.14 -18.11
N HIS A 102 -3.46 -8.34 -17.54
CA HIS A 102 -4.61 -9.05 -16.98
C HIS A 102 -4.32 -9.52 -15.54
N PRO A 103 -4.30 -8.60 -14.55
CA PRO A 103 -4.00 -8.94 -13.17
C PRO A 103 -5.11 -9.81 -12.56
N SER A 104 -4.89 -11.12 -12.49
CA SER A 104 -5.77 -12.07 -11.81
C SER A 104 -5.35 -12.27 -10.35
N ARG A 105 -6.21 -12.89 -9.52
CA ARG A 105 -5.86 -13.31 -8.14
C ARG A 105 -4.55 -14.11 -8.09
N THR A 106 -4.23 -14.86 -9.15
CA THR A 106 -2.99 -15.65 -9.27
C THR A 106 -1.70 -14.81 -9.38
N LEU A 107 -1.79 -13.52 -9.70
CA LEU A 107 -0.62 -12.63 -9.66
C LEU A 107 -0.09 -12.47 -8.22
N TRP A 108 -1.02 -12.42 -7.27
CA TRP A 108 -0.76 -12.22 -5.84
C TRP A 108 -0.73 -13.52 -5.06
N ASN A 109 -1.52 -14.53 -5.46
CA ASN A 109 -1.57 -15.82 -4.78
C ASN A 109 -0.36 -16.69 -5.13
N GLY A 110 0.44 -16.99 -4.10
CA GLY A 110 1.64 -17.83 -4.07
C GLY A 110 1.45 -19.15 -4.75
#